data_AF-A0A086L2N3-F1
#
_entry.id   AF-A0A086L2N3-F1
#
_cell.length_a   1.000
_cell.length_b   1.000
_cell.length_c   1.000
_cell.angle_alpha   90.00
_cell.angle_beta   90.00
_cell.angle_gamma   90.00
#
_symmetry.space_group_name_H-M   'P 1'
#
loop_
_entity.id
_entity.type
_entity.pdbx_description
1 polymer ?
#
loop_
_entity_poly.entity_id
_entity_poly.type
_entity_poly.pdbx_seq_one_letter_code
_entity_poly.pdbx_strand_id
1 'polypeptide(L)'
;MQKAVQGCGSNRACFFLSLSLLFLDDSVAAAAGVSEENAKSIWTELDKAQTGQMHTKVICSYMAGELTAEEAAAKEEELASLGTRLWNFFGGSASDDENASASSPTSQGDEQKIQEALKWEDMAIVQRDDHRTYPTCTKRLVDVLEKKEGFMNLQLLQLRYVASTMRRECLAKGVRVMEAGDEACMVFCAWGEFKILQAGLFGESEVGVVCPDECFGLSELINDSPLTASLVTEVDNSVLWVLERDTYNDLIRDMLEARRAVVPVIENFLKSVPIVKDMSETEIQNVARACKIETFSPHQTVFRAGMAGDMFCFIFKGEITMLKPMGAGQEPIELGRLQAGVYFGEMAVIKNQRRTASIIAATDLTLFCLDKGSFERVLGRVKGKMVGGQRRQQGLPSFVAP
;
A
#
# COMPACT_ATOMS: atom_id res chain seq x y z
N MET A 1 -43.49 14.69 -20.18
CA MET A 1 -42.17 15.17 -19.70
C MET A 1 -42.27 16.31 -18.68
N GLN A 2 -42.76 17.51 -19.00
CA GLN A 2 -42.80 18.63 -18.02
C GLN A 2 -43.65 18.38 -16.74
N LYS A 3 -44.70 17.55 -16.80
CA LYS A 3 -45.49 17.17 -15.60
C LYS A 3 -44.81 16.12 -14.70
N ALA A 4 -43.81 15.37 -15.21
CA ALA A 4 -43.04 14.42 -14.39
C ALA A 4 -41.95 15.12 -13.56
N VAL A 5 -41.49 16.29 -14.03
CA VAL A 5 -40.43 17.10 -13.40
C VAL A 5 -40.92 17.85 -12.16
N GLN A 6 -42.23 18.13 -12.04
CA GLN A 6 -42.78 18.90 -10.91
C GLN A 6 -43.14 18.05 -9.67
N GLY A 7 -43.25 16.72 -9.80
CA GLY A 7 -43.72 15.84 -8.71
C GLY A 7 -42.63 15.07 -7.96
N CYS A 8 -41.41 15.02 -8.47
CA CYS A 8 -40.30 14.28 -7.88
C CYS A 8 -39.08 15.19 -7.80
N GLY A 9 -38.56 15.45 -6.59
CA GLY A 9 -37.33 16.23 -6.40
C GLY A 9 -36.23 15.71 -7.32
N SER A 10 -35.67 16.59 -8.14
CA SER A 10 -34.95 16.29 -9.39
C SER A 10 -33.75 15.36 -9.28
N ASN A 11 -33.29 15.02 -8.07
CA ASN A 11 -32.17 14.11 -7.85
C ASN A 11 -32.55 12.64 -7.65
N ARG A 12 -33.81 12.31 -7.34
CA ARG A 12 -34.21 10.90 -7.06
C ARG A 12 -34.58 10.13 -8.32
N ALA A 13 -35.36 10.70 -9.23
CA ALA A 13 -35.76 10.02 -10.47
C ALA A 13 -34.56 9.78 -11.42
N CYS A 14 -33.61 10.73 -11.47
CA CYS A 14 -32.42 10.62 -12.33
C CYS A 14 -31.41 9.59 -11.83
N PHE A 15 -31.33 9.35 -10.52
CA PHE A 15 -30.42 8.36 -9.93
C PHE A 15 -30.84 6.91 -10.25
N PHE A 16 -32.14 6.68 -10.45
CA PHE A 16 -32.68 5.35 -10.78
C PHE A 16 -32.59 5.04 -12.28
N LEU A 17 -32.66 6.05 -13.15
CA LEU A 17 -32.49 5.87 -14.59
C LEU A 17 -31.06 5.50 -14.99
N SER A 18 -30.04 5.92 -14.24
CA SER A 18 -28.64 5.58 -14.56
C SER A 18 -28.19 4.21 -14.08
N LEU A 19 -28.99 3.50 -13.25
CA LEU A 19 -28.50 2.27 -12.61
C LEU A 19 -28.94 0.97 -13.29
N SER A 20 -29.98 0.92 -14.11
CA SER A 20 -30.42 -0.37 -14.71
C SER A 20 -31.38 -0.18 -15.90
N LEU A 21 -30.86 0.00 -17.11
CA LEU A 21 -31.66 -0.13 -18.34
C LEU A 21 -31.35 -1.40 -19.14
N LEU A 22 -30.32 -2.16 -18.74
CA LEU A 22 -30.08 -3.53 -19.21
C LEU A 22 -30.91 -4.58 -18.44
N PHE A 23 -31.49 -4.21 -17.29
CA PHE A 23 -32.37 -5.05 -16.49
C PHE A 23 -33.55 -4.22 -16.02
N LEU A 24 -34.57 -4.07 -16.87
CA LEU A 24 -35.85 -3.53 -16.43
C LEU A 24 -36.55 -4.57 -15.57
N ASP A 25 -36.39 -4.42 -14.26
CA ASP A 25 -37.27 -5.02 -13.27
C ASP A 25 -38.41 -4.03 -13.00
N ASP A 26 -39.66 -4.51 -12.98
CA ASP A 26 -40.91 -3.72 -12.93
C ASP A 26 -40.95 -2.70 -11.78
N SER A 27 -40.14 -2.94 -10.74
CA SER A 27 -40.06 -2.13 -9.53
C SER A 27 -39.37 -0.78 -9.72
N VAL A 28 -38.45 -0.63 -10.69
CA VAL A 28 -37.57 0.56 -10.77
C VAL A 28 -38.21 1.70 -11.55
N ALA A 29 -38.83 1.40 -12.69
CA ALA A 29 -39.56 2.38 -13.50
C ALA A 29 -40.78 2.94 -12.75
N ALA A 30 -41.50 2.06 -12.04
CA ALA A 30 -42.63 2.45 -11.20
C ALA A 30 -42.21 3.37 -10.02
N ALA A 31 -41.06 3.11 -9.40
CA ALA A 31 -40.53 3.94 -8.31
C ALA A 31 -40.07 5.34 -8.75
N ALA A 32 -39.67 5.49 -10.02
CA ALA A 32 -39.27 6.77 -10.60
C ALA A 32 -40.45 7.57 -11.21
N GLY A 33 -41.66 6.99 -11.25
CA GLY A 33 -42.85 7.63 -11.82
C GLY A 33 -42.80 7.82 -13.34
N VAL A 34 -41.95 7.04 -14.03
CA VAL A 34 -41.78 7.08 -15.49
C VAL A 34 -42.25 5.74 -16.05
N SER A 35 -43.10 5.75 -17.08
CA SER A 35 -43.50 4.51 -17.74
C SER A 35 -42.30 3.86 -18.43
N GLU A 36 -42.25 2.53 -18.41
CA GLU A 36 -41.17 1.73 -19.01
C GLU A 36 -40.91 2.11 -20.48
N GLU A 37 -41.99 2.34 -21.24
CA GLU A 37 -41.92 2.74 -22.65
C GLU A 37 -41.20 4.08 -22.85
N ASN A 38 -41.40 5.04 -21.93
CA ASN A 38 -40.71 6.32 -21.96
C ASN A 38 -39.22 6.18 -21.55
N ALA A 39 -38.91 5.31 -20.60
CA ALA A 39 -37.52 5.05 -20.19
C ALA A 39 -36.71 4.39 -21.32
N LYS A 40 -37.29 3.40 -22.01
CA LYS A 40 -36.70 2.76 -23.20
C LYS A 40 -36.53 3.75 -24.35
N SER A 41 -37.51 4.62 -24.57
CA SER A 41 -37.42 5.66 -25.60
C SER A 41 -36.27 6.63 -25.35
N ILE A 42 -36.12 7.14 -24.12
CA ILE A 42 -35.03 8.06 -23.75
C ILE A 42 -33.66 7.40 -23.93
N TRP A 43 -33.54 6.12 -23.53
CA TRP A 43 -32.29 5.36 -23.72
C TRP A 43 -31.94 5.17 -25.18
N THR A 44 -32.91 4.76 -26.00
CA THR A 44 -32.69 4.51 -27.43
C THR A 44 -32.33 5.80 -28.18
N GLU A 45 -32.84 6.94 -27.72
CA GLU A 45 -32.53 8.26 -28.31
C GLU A 45 -31.11 8.74 -27.94
N LEU A 46 -30.61 8.37 -26.77
CA LEU A 46 -29.33 8.83 -26.23
C LEU A 46 -28.15 7.86 -26.49
N ASP A 47 -28.34 6.55 -26.37
CA ASP A 47 -27.31 5.52 -26.61
C ASP A 47 -27.22 5.16 -28.11
N LYS A 48 -27.03 6.17 -28.96
CA LYS A 48 -26.95 6.00 -30.43
C LYS A 48 -25.78 5.09 -30.86
N ALA A 49 -24.75 4.98 -30.01
CA ALA A 49 -23.58 4.14 -30.23
C ALA A 49 -23.73 2.71 -29.66
N GLN A 50 -24.86 2.37 -29.04
CA GLN A 50 -25.15 1.05 -28.45
C GLN A 50 -24.07 0.57 -27.45
N THR A 51 -23.51 1.50 -26.69
CA THR A 51 -22.41 1.25 -25.77
C THR A 51 -22.89 0.63 -24.45
N GLY A 52 -24.19 0.69 -24.15
CA GLY A 52 -24.74 0.11 -22.94
C GLY A 52 -24.40 0.86 -21.65
N GLN A 53 -23.66 1.98 -21.73
CA GLN A 53 -23.21 2.78 -20.60
C GLN A 53 -23.27 4.27 -20.93
N MET A 54 -23.83 5.08 -20.03
CA MET A 54 -23.95 6.52 -20.20
C MET A 54 -23.62 7.25 -18.89
N HIS A 55 -22.94 8.38 -18.99
CA HIS A 55 -22.58 9.17 -17.82
C HIS A 55 -23.80 9.90 -17.26
N THR A 56 -24.08 9.64 -15.97
CA THR A 56 -25.25 10.16 -15.24
C THR A 56 -25.40 11.68 -15.36
N LYS A 57 -24.29 12.42 -15.45
CA LYS A 57 -24.30 13.88 -15.59
C LYS A 57 -24.89 14.34 -16.92
N VAL A 58 -24.66 13.61 -18.02
CA VAL A 58 -25.19 13.96 -19.34
C VAL A 58 -26.68 13.63 -19.43
N ILE A 59 -27.08 12.47 -18.88
CA ILE A 59 -28.50 12.09 -18.75
C ILE A 59 -29.27 13.16 -17.96
N CYS A 60 -28.72 13.62 -16.83
CA CYS A 60 -29.35 14.67 -16.02
C CYS A 60 -29.54 15.99 -16.78
N SER A 61 -28.52 16.45 -17.51
CA SER A 61 -28.60 17.70 -18.28
C SER A 61 -29.54 17.58 -19.49
N TYR A 62 -29.59 16.43 -20.17
CA TYR A 62 -30.59 16.20 -21.23
C TYR A 62 -32.02 16.18 -20.68
N MET A 63 -32.26 15.47 -19.56
CA MET A 63 -33.58 15.41 -18.93
C MET A 63 -34.06 16.76 -18.37
N ALA A 64 -33.11 17.62 -17.96
CA ALA A 64 -33.38 18.99 -17.55
C ALA A 64 -33.66 19.93 -18.75
N GLY A 65 -33.51 19.46 -19.99
CA GLY A 65 -33.64 20.25 -21.21
C GLY A 65 -32.47 21.21 -21.44
N GLU A 66 -31.36 21.03 -20.71
CA GLU A 66 -30.14 21.84 -20.84
C GLU A 66 -29.29 21.43 -22.05
N LEU A 67 -29.49 20.20 -22.53
CA LEU A 67 -28.84 19.66 -23.72
C LEU A 67 -29.92 19.08 -24.64
N THR A 68 -29.77 19.32 -25.94
CA THR A 68 -30.49 18.55 -26.96
C THR A 68 -29.96 17.12 -27.03
N ALA A 69 -30.70 16.20 -27.66
CA ALA A 69 -30.28 14.79 -27.78
C ALA A 69 -28.95 14.66 -28.55
N GLU A 70 -28.74 15.53 -29.53
CA GLU A 70 -27.52 15.58 -30.34
C GLU A 70 -26.33 16.12 -29.53
N GLU A 71 -26.53 17.17 -28.75
CA GLU A 71 -25.48 17.71 -27.85
C GLU A 71 -25.15 16.73 -26.71
N ALA A 72 -26.15 16.03 -26.18
CA ALA A 72 -25.94 15.00 -25.16
C ALA A 72 -25.13 13.83 -25.72
N ALA A 73 -25.49 13.33 -26.91
CA ALA A 73 -24.74 12.27 -27.59
C ALA A 73 -23.31 12.70 -27.94
N ALA A 74 -23.11 13.91 -28.46
CA ALA A 74 -21.78 14.44 -28.78
C ALA A 74 -20.90 14.62 -27.53
N LYS A 75 -21.50 15.00 -26.39
CA LYS A 75 -20.80 15.16 -25.12
C LYS A 75 -20.45 13.81 -24.47
N GLU A 76 -21.28 12.80 -24.67
CA GLU A 76 -20.92 11.41 -24.34
C GLU A 76 -19.79 10.91 -25.24
N GLU A 77 -19.83 11.17 -26.55
CA GLU A 77 -18.77 10.80 -27.48
C GLU A 77 -17.45 11.56 -27.17
N GLU A 78 -17.53 12.82 -26.74
CA GLU A 78 -16.40 13.61 -26.26
C GLU A 78 -15.81 13.03 -24.96
N LEU A 79 -16.65 12.64 -23.99
CA LEU A 79 -16.20 12.05 -22.72
C LEU A 79 -15.66 10.63 -22.90
N ALA A 80 -16.29 9.84 -23.77
CA ALA A 80 -15.81 8.53 -24.20
C ALA A 80 -14.45 8.67 -24.92
N SER A 81 -14.34 9.60 -25.86
CA SER A 81 -13.10 9.84 -26.61
C SER A 81 -11.99 10.53 -25.80
N LEU A 82 -12.30 11.33 -24.79
CA LEU A 82 -11.33 11.83 -23.80
C LEU A 82 -10.78 10.70 -22.93
N GLY A 83 -11.64 9.75 -22.54
CA GLY A 83 -11.22 8.52 -21.87
C GLY A 83 -10.29 7.67 -22.74
N THR A 84 -10.66 7.46 -24.01
CA THR A 84 -9.84 6.73 -24.99
C THR A 84 -8.55 7.48 -25.35
N ARG A 85 -8.56 8.82 -25.39
CA ARG A 85 -7.36 9.65 -25.66
C ARG A 85 -6.41 9.68 -24.47
N LEU A 86 -6.91 9.70 -23.24
CA LEU A 86 -6.09 9.53 -22.03
C LEU A 86 -5.45 8.14 -21.99
N TRP A 87 -6.20 7.10 -22.39
CA TRP A 87 -5.67 5.73 -22.51
C TRP A 87 -4.60 5.62 -23.61
N ASN A 88 -4.86 6.17 -24.80
CA ASN A 88 -3.90 6.17 -25.92
C ASN A 88 -2.67 7.04 -25.65
N PHE A 89 -2.76 8.08 -24.81
CA PHE A 89 -1.64 8.92 -24.40
C PHE A 89 -0.71 8.22 -23.38
N PHE A 90 -1.23 7.29 -22.55
CA PHE A 90 -0.44 6.50 -21.61
C PHE A 90 -0.01 5.11 -22.13
N GLY A 91 -0.33 4.78 -23.38
CA GLY A 91 0.25 3.66 -24.11
C GLY A 91 -0.77 2.62 -24.55
N GLY A 92 -1.20 2.75 -25.81
CA GLY A 92 -1.90 1.68 -26.52
C GLY A 92 -1.82 1.93 -28.03
N SER A 93 -0.85 1.33 -28.71
CA SER A 93 -0.96 1.07 -30.14
C SER A 93 -1.68 -0.26 -30.31
N ALA A 94 -2.80 -0.24 -31.01
CA ALA A 94 -3.65 -1.37 -31.30
C ALA A 94 -2.97 -2.42 -32.20
N SER A 95 -3.16 -3.69 -31.86
CA SER A 95 -3.59 -4.72 -32.82
C SER A 95 -4.21 -5.89 -32.05
N ASP A 96 -5.34 -6.33 -32.59
CA ASP A 96 -6.31 -7.29 -32.09
C ASP A 96 -5.73 -8.65 -31.67
N ASP A 97 -6.16 -9.15 -30.50
CA ASP A 97 -6.67 -10.51 -30.34
C ASP A 97 -7.39 -10.65 -28.99
N GLU A 98 -8.59 -11.22 -29.05
CA GLU A 98 -9.56 -11.35 -27.97
C GLU A 98 -9.11 -12.36 -26.88
N ASN A 99 -9.60 -12.10 -25.66
CA ASN A 99 -9.64 -12.99 -24.49
C ASN A 99 -8.46 -12.91 -23.50
N ALA A 100 -8.44 -11.86 -22.67
CA ALA A 100 -7.73 -11.86 -21.40
C ALA A 100 -8.50 -11.03 -20.35
N SER A 101 -8.76 -11.66 -19.21
CA SER A 101 -9.17 -11.06 -17.94
C SER A 101 -8.46 -9.73 -17.68
N ALA A 102 -9.19 -8.73 -17.19
CA ALA A 102 -8.66 -7.43 -16.81
C ALA A 102 -7.57 -7.55 -15.71
N SER A 103 -6.32 -7.77 -16.14
CA SER A 103 -5.12 -7.56 -15.35
C SER A 103 -4.70 -6.11 -15.50
N SER A 104 -4.46 -5.44 -14.38
CA SER A 104 -3.68 -4.21 -14.30
C SER A 104 -2.36 -4.37 -15.10
N PRO A 105 -1.75 -3.26 -15.58
CA PRO A 105 -0.51 -3.32 -16.34
C PRO A 105 0.66 -3.57 -15.39
N THR A 106 0.72 -4.78 -14.83
CA THR A 106 1.89 -5.23 -14.08
C THR A 106 2.83 -5.85 -15.10
N SER A 107 3.99 -5.23 -15.32
CA SER A 107 4.98 -5.82 -16.22
C SER A 107 5.46 -7.15 -15.65
N GLN A 108 5.86 -8.11 -16.50
CA GLN A 108 6.45 -9.38 -16.03
C GLN A 108 7.61 -9.14 -15.04
N GLY A 109 8.36 -8.05 -15.22
CA GLY A 109 9.43 -7.65 -14.31
C GLY A 109 8.96 -7.20 -12.93
N ASP A 110 7.76 -6.64 -12.81
CA ASP A 110 7.19 -6.23 -11.52
C ASP A 110 6.68 -7.42 -10.72
N GLU A 111 6.09 -8.42 -11.39
CA GLU A 111 5.70 -9.67 -10.73
C GLU A 111 6.91 -10.42 -10.19
N GLN A 112 8.02 -10.47 -10.94
CA GLN A 112 9.26 -11.09 -10.47
C GLN A 112 9.81 -10.41 -9.21
N LYS A 113 9.88 -9.08 -9.18
CA LYS A 113 10.35 -8.33 -8.01
C LYS A 113 9.48 -8.59 -6.77
N ILE A 114 8.17 -8.72 -6.96
CA ILE A 114 7.24 -9.07 -5.88
C ILE A 114 7.53 -10.49 -5.36
N GLN A 115 7.74 -11.46 -6.25
CA GLN A 115 8.08 -12.84 -5.86
C GLN A 115 9.42 -12.94 -5.13
N GLU A 116 10.42 -12.16 -5.53
CA GLU A 116 11.71 -12.08 -4.85
C GLU A 116 11.58 -11.47 -3.45
N ALA A 117 10.77 -10.41 -3.30
CA ALA A 117 10.51 -9.75 -2.02
C ALA A 117 9.69 -10.62 -1.04
N LEU A 118 8.74 -11.42 -1.53
CA LEU A 118 7.87 -12.28 -0.71
C LEU A 118 8.64 -13.23 0.22
N LYS A 119 9.83 -13.67 -0.20
CA LYS A 119 10.72 -14.53 0.61
C LYS A 119 11.11 -13.90 1.95
N TRP A 120 11.02 -12.57 2.06
CA TRP A 120 11.51 -11.78 3.18
C TRP A 120 10.39 -11.11 4.00
N GLU A 121 9.13 -11.49 3.78
CA GLU A 121 7.98 -10.88 4.45
C GLU A 121 7.64 -11.56 5.79
N ASP A 122 8.00 -12.83 5.97
CA ASP A 122 7.74 -13.62 7.19
C ASP A 122 9.04 -14.09 7.89
N MET A 123 9.88 -13.13 8.27
CA MET A 123 11.15 -13.43 8.93
C MET A 123 10.99 -13.79 10.42
N ALA A 124 11.66 -14.87 10.84
CA ALA A 124 11.78 -15.23 12.23
C ALA A 124 12.82 -14.34 12.94
N ILE A 125 12.38 -13.53 13.91
CA ILE A 125 13.30 -12.74 14.74
C ILE A 125 14.22 -13.68 15.52
N VAL A 126 15.53 -13.47 15.38
CA VAL A 126 16.54 -14.27 16.08
C VAL A 126 16.46 -13.95 17.58
N GLN A 127 16.09 -14.95 18.38
CA GLN A 127 15.93 -14.77 19.83
C GLN A 127 17.28 -14.87 20.54
N ARG A 128 18.15 -13.86 20.41
CA ARG A 128 19.37 -13.75 21.21
C ARG A 128 19.07 -13.15 22.59
N ASP A 129 19.82 -13.58 23.60
CA ASP A 129 19.63 -13.15 24.99
C ASP A 129 19.92 -11.66 25.21
N ASP A 130 20.87 -11.08 24.46
CA ASP A 130 21.21 -9.67 24.57
C ASP A 130 20.04 -8.74 24.18
N HIS A 131 19.33 -9.02 23.07
CA HIS A 131 18.21 -8.18 22.63
C HIS A 131 17.01 -8.23 23.60
N ARG A 132 16.83 -9.37 24.26
CA ARG A 132 15.83 -9.54 25.32
C ARG A 132 16.22 -8.77 26.58
N THR A 133 17.50 -8.79 26.92
CA THR A 133 18.03 -8.13 28.11
C THR A 133 18.06 -6.61 27.96
N TYR A 134 18.29 -6.11 26.74
CA TYR A 134 18.41 -4.67 26.44
C TYR A 134 17.41 -4.19 25.38
N PRO A 135 16.08 -4.22 25.69
CA PRO A 135 15.04 -3.87 24.74
C PRO A 135 15.07 -2.39 24.34
N THR A 136 15.44 -1.49 25.26
CA THR A 136 15.56 -0.05 24.99
C THR A 136 16.67 0.25 23.98
N CYS A 137 17.82 -0.42 24.09
CA CYS A 137 18.91 -0.27 23.13
C CYS A 137 18.54 -0.84 21.77
N THR A 138 17.89 -2.00 21.75
CA THR A 138 17.38 -2.60 20.51
C THR A 138 16.38 -1.70 19.80
N LYS A 139 15.50 -1.03 20.56
CA LYS A 139 14.57 -0.04 19.99
C LYS A 139 15.31 1.16 19.37
N ARG A 140 16.28 1.74 20.09
CA ARG A 140 17.11 2.86 19.57
C ARG A 140 17.84 2.47 18.29
N LEU A 141 18.43 1.27 18.25
CA LEU A 141 19.07 0.73 17.06
C LEU A 141 18.11 0.65 15.86
N VAL A 142 16.90 0.13 16.06
CA VAL A 142 15.85 0.07 15.02
C VAL A 142 15.47 1.48 14.54
N ASP A 143 15.29 2.43 15.46
CA ASP A 143 14.94 3.82 15.14
C ASP A 143 16.05 4.53 14.34
N VAL A 144 17.31 4.13 14.52
CA VAL A 144 18.46 4.63 13.74
C VAL A 144 18.54 3.96 12.38
N LEU A 145 18.41 2.63 12.32
CA LEU A 145 18.42 1.88 11.06
C LEU A 145 17.32 2.36 10.10
N GLU A 146 16.12 2.67 10.59
CA GLU A 146 15.00 3.19 9.78
C GLU A 146 15.38 4.44 8.96
N LYS A 147 16.35 5.23 9.43
CA LYS A 147 16.76 6.50 8.82
C LYS A 147 18.02 6.39 7.97
N LYS A 148 18.73 5.26 8.01
CA LYS A 148 20.01 5.10 7.30
C LYS A 148 19.79 4.73 5.84
N GLU A 149 20.60 5.33 4.98
CA GLU A 149 20.72 4.91 3.59
C GLU A 149 21.11 3.42 3.54
N GLY A 150 20.52 2.68 2.60
CA GLY A 150 20.57 1.22 2.55
C GLY A 150 19.39 0.55 3.23
N PHE A 151 19.01 0.95 4.44
CA PHE A 151 17.94 0.29 5.23
C PHE A 151 16.58 0.94 5.15
N MET A 152 16.48 2.18 4.64
CA MET A 152 15.22 2.95 4.60
C MET A 152 14.04 2.28 3.86
N ASN A 153 14.30 1.25 3.05
CA ASN A 153 13.26 0.50 2.33
C ASN A 153 12.72 -0.73 3.08
N LEU A 154 13.26 -1.00 4.26
CA LEU A 154 12.84 -2.10 5.11
C LEU A 154 11.62 -1.73 5.95
N GLN A 155 10.75 -2.70 6.16
CA GLN A 155 9.65 -2.60 7.12
C GLN A 155 10.15 -2.77 8.56
N LEU A 156 9.29 -2.45 9.52
CA LEU A 156 9.61 -2.57 10.95
C LEU A 156 10.03 -3.99 11.36
N LEU A 157 9.37 -5.03 10.84
CA LEU A 157 9.74 -6.43 11.14
C LEU A 157 11.14 -6.76 10.59
N GLN A 158 11.45 -6.29 9.39
CA GLN A 158 12.73 -6.52 8.72
C GLN A 158 13.87 -5.76 9.41
N LEU A 159 13.62 -4.51 9.85
CA LEU A 159 14.56 -3.74 10.67
C LEU A 159 14.82 -4.43 12.02
N ARG A 160 13.79 -4.99 12.66
CA ARG A 160 13.94 -5.77 13.90
C ARG A 160 14.74 -7.04 13.68
N TYR A 161 14.57 -7.70 12.54
CA TYR A 161 15.38 -8.85 12.17
C TYR A 161 16.85 -8.46 12.02
N VAL A 162 17.16 -7.41 11.24
CA VAL A 162 18.53 -6.86 11.11
C VAL A 162 19.11 -6.54 12.48
N ALA A 163 18.38 -5.82 13.32
CA ALA A 163 18.84 -5.53 14.67
C ALA A 163 19.15 -6.82 15.45
N SER A 164 18.31 -7.85 15.34
CA SER A 164 18.46 -9.13 16.05
C SER A 164 19.66 -9.98 15.63
N THR A 165 20.23 -9.74 14.44
CA THR A 165 21.43 -10.44 13.98
C THR A 165 22.71 -9.82 14.52
N MET A 166 22.65 -8.60 15.07
CA MET A 166 23.81 -7.89 15.61
C MET A 166 24.28 -8.51 16.94
N ARG A 167 25.58 -8.45 17.20
CA ARG A 167 26.21 -8.89 18.45
C ARG A 167 26.47 -7.68 19.33
N ARG A 168 26.17 -7.78 20.63
CA ARG A 168 26.53 -6.75 21.59
C ARG A 168 27.97 -6.96 22.08
N GLU A 169 28.74 -5.87 22.16
CA GLU A 169 30.09 -5.87 22.73
C GLU A 169 30.23 -4.78 23.80
N CYS A 170 31.07 -5.05 24.81
CA CYS A 170 31.39 -4.12 25.89
C CYS A 170 32.91 -4.01 25.99
N LEU A 171 33.43 -2.79 25.85
CA LEU A 171 34.85 -2.53 25.63
C LEU A 171 35.40 -1.56 26.68
N ALA A 172 36.66 -1.78 27.06
CA ALA A 172 37.42 -0.86 27.90
C ALA A 172 37.90 0.34 27.08
N LYS A 173 38.41 1.38 27.76
CA LYS A 173 39.03 2.53 27.11
C LYS A 173 40.30 2.14 26.33
N GLY A 174 40.52 2.77 25.17
CA GLY A 174 41.73 2.64 24.36
C GLY A 174 41.78 1.39 23.48
N VAL A 175 40.69 0.63 23.38
CA VAL A 175 40.57 -0.53 22.50
C VAL A 175 40.36 -0.04 21.07
N ARG A 176 41.20 -0.52 20.14
CA ARG A 176 40.97 -0.40 18.69
C ARG A 176 39.92 -1.42 18.30
N VAL A 177 38.71 -0.96 18.04
CA VAL A 177 37.57 -1.81 17.67
C VAL A 177 37.72 -2.30 16.23
N MET A 178 38.19 -1.43 15.35
CA MET A 178 38.30 -1.66 13.91
C MET A 178 39.53 -0.90 13.39
N GLU A 179 40.24 -1.45 12.39
CA GLU A 179 41.37 -0.79 11.75
C GLU A 179 41.07 -0.39 10.30
N ALA A 180 41.61 0.75 9.87
CA ALA A 180 41.55 1.17 8.47
C ALA A 180 42.24 0.13 7.58
N GLY A 181 41.57 -0.25 6.49
CA GLY A 181 42.01 -1.31 5.58
C GLY A 181 41.40 -2.69 5.86
N ASP A 182 40.84 -2.92 7.04
CA ASP A 182 40.16 -4.18 7.36
C ASP A 182 38.85 -4.35 6.58
N GLU A 183 38.37 -5.59 6.55
CA GLU A 183 37.02 -5.88 6.06
C GLU A 183 35.97 -5.13 6.88
N ALA A 184 35.13 -4.35 6.19
CA ALA A 184 34.17 -3.52 6.90
C ALA A 184 33.09 -4.36 7.57
N CYS A 185 32.81 -4.02 8.84
CA CYS A 185 31.61 -4.35 9.56
C CYS A 185 30.85 -3.04 9.88
N MET A 186 29.56 -3.15 10.21
CA MET A 186 28.82 -2.00 10.71
C MET A 186 28.80 -2.05 12.23
N VAL A 187 29.07 -0.92 12.88
CA VAL A 187 28.86 -0.76 14.32
C VAL A 187 27.81 0.29 14.59
N PHE A 188 27.02 0.07 15.64
CA PHE A 188 26.09 1.04 16.23
C PHE A 188 26.51 1.33 17.67
N CYS A 189 26.71 2.60 18.00
CA CYS A 189 27.07 3.04 19.33
C CYS A 189 25.85 3.12 20.24
N ALA A 190 25.72 2.17 21.17
CA ALA A 190 24.64 2.22 22.16
C ALA A 190 24.99 3.14 23.34
N TRP A 191 26.28 3.16 23.73
CA TRP A 191 26.81 3.97 24.83
C TRP A 191 28.32 4.14 24.69
N GLY A 192 28.83 5.29 25.12
CA GLY A 192 30.25 5.65 25.08
C GLY A 192 30.56 6.65 23.97
N GLU A 193 31.86 6.91 23.79
CA GLU A 193 32.40 7.81 22.77
C GLU A 193 33.58 7.11 22.10
N PHE A 194 33.67 7.26 20.79
CA PHE A 194 34.68 6.57 19.98
C PHE A 194 35.33 7.54 19.01
N LYS A 195 36.66 7.59 18.96
CA LYS A 195 37.38 8.39 17.97
C LYS A 195 37.49 7.66 16.66
N ILE A 196 37.33 8.42 15.58
CA ILE A 196 37.59 7.99 14.22
C ILE A 196 38.99 8.51 13.85
N LEU A 197 39.90 7.59 13.58
CA LEU A 197 41.29 7.88 13.23
C LEU A 197 41.53 7.53 11.77
N GLN A 198 42.02 8.48 10.97
CA GLN A 198 42.37 8.25 9.59
C GLN A 198 43.88 8.35 9.39
N ALA A 199 44.45 7.36 8.70
CA ALA A 199 45.86 7.36 8.36
C ALA A 199 46.16 8.46 7.33
N GLY A 200 47.13 9.32 7.64
CA GLY A 200 47.61 10.37 6.77
C GLY A 200 49.14 10.34 6.63
N LEU A 201 49.67 11.33 5.89
CA LEU A 201 51.09 11.40 5.56
C LEU A 201 52.01 11.58 6.79
N PHE A 202 51.47 12.09 7.91
CA PHE A 202 52.19 12.37 9.15
C PHE A 202 51.77 11.46 10.32
N GLY A 203 51.16 10.31 10.02
CA GLY A 203 50.56 9.41 11.01
C GLY A 203 49.04 9.48 11.02
N GLU A 204 48.43 8.92 12.06
CA GLU A 204 46.97 8.96 12.23
C GLU A 204 46.52 10.30 12.79
N SER A 205 45.45 10.85 12.21
CA SER A 205 44.78 12.04 12.68
C SER A 205 43.35 11.70 13.09
N GLU A 206 42.87 12.33 14.16
CA GLU A 206 41.46 12.29 14.54
C GLU A 206 40.64 13.10 13.55
N VAL A 207 39.68 12.44 12.89
CA VAL A 207 38.82 13.04 11.87
C VAL A 207 37.37 13.19 12.31
N GLY A 208 37.02 12.59 13.45
CA GLY A 208 35.68 12.68 14.01
C GLY A 208 35.48 11.77 15.22
N VAL A 209 34.26 11.75 15.71
CA VAL A 209 33.83 10.97 16.86
C VAL A 209 32.49 10.31 16.54
N VAL A 210 32.28 9.09 17.03
CA VAL A 210 31.00 8.40 17.02
C VAL A 210 30.38 8.52 18.41
N CYS A 211 29.24 9.19 18.48
CA CYS A 211 28.45 9.37 19.70
C CYS A 211 27.37 8.29 19.85
N PRO A 212 26.71 8.19 21.02
CA PRO A 212 25.55 7.31 21.17
C PRO A 212 24.47 7.61 20.13
N ASP A 213 23.82 6.55 19.63
CA ASP A 213 22.84 6.57 18.53
C ASP A 213 23.41 6.80 17.12
N GLU A 214 24.73 6.70 16.96
CA GLU A 214 25.38 6.80 15.64
C GLU A 214 25.94 5.45 15.15
N CYS A 215 26.16 5.36 13.84
CA CYS A 215 26.71 4.18 13.20
C CYS A 215 27.99 4.51 12.45
N PHE A 216 28.91 3.55 12.38
CA PHE A 216 30.16 3.62 11.62
C PHE A 216 30.35 2.36 10.77
N GLY A 217 31.04 2.47 9.64
CA GLY A 217 31.36 1.35 8.72
C GLY A 217 30.21 0.87 7.84
N LEU A 218 29.01 1.46 7.95
CA LEU A 218 27.84 1.03 7.16
C LEU A 218 28.04 1.23 5.64
N SER A 219 28.59 2.37 5.24
CA SER A 219 28.84 2.68 3.83
C SER A 219 29.76 1.66 3.18
N GLU A 220 30.86 1.33 3.86
CA GLU A 220 31.88 0.39 3.40
C GLU A 220 31.35 -1.05 3.39
N LEU A 221 30.49 -1.39 4.36
CA LEU A 221 29.82 -2.69 4.40
C LEU A 221 28.89 -2.86 3.19
N ILE A 222 28.05 -1.87 2.89
CA ILE A 222 27.10 -1.94 1.75
C ILE A 222 27.83 -1.91 0.40
N ASN A 223 28.88 -1.10 0.27
CA ASN A 223 29.60 -0.90 -0.99
C ASN A 223 30.71 -1.94 -1.23
N ASP A 224 30.85 -2.92 -0.34
CA ASP A 224 31.87 -3.96 -0.43
C ASP A 224 33.30 -3.40 -0.52
N SER A 225 33.60 -2.39 0.30
CA SER A 225 34.91 -1.74 0.35
C SER A 225 35.59 -1.95 1.71
N PRO A 226 36.92 -1.85 1.80
CA PRO A 226 37.62 -1.85 3.08
C PRO A 226 37.32 -0.58 3.88
N LEU A 227 37.55 -0.63 5.19
CA LEU A 227 37.37 0.52 6.06
C LEU A 227 38.32 1.66 5.71
N THR A 228 37.79 2.87 5.72
CA THR A 228 38.56 4.08 5.41
C THR A 228 39.23 4.70 6.63
N ALA A 229 38.76 4.35 7.83
CA ALA A 229 39.26 4.86 9.10
C ALA A 229 39.14 3.79 10.21
N SER A 230 39.98 3.93 11.23
CA SER A 230 39.99 3.10 12.44
C SER A 230 39.06 3.68 13.50
N LEU A 231 38.51 2.83 14.37
CA LEU A 231 37.62 3.24 15.45
C LEU A 231 38.21 2.83 16.81
N VAL A 232 38.33 3.80 17.73
CA VAL A 232 38.99 3.59 19.04
C VAL A 232 38.11 4.08 20.18
N THR A 233 37.97 3.30 21.25
CA THR A 233 37.17 3.68 22.43
C THR A 233 37.84 4.77 23.27
N GLU A 234 37.08 5.80 23.67
CA GLU A 234 37.60 6.88 24.53
C GLU A 234 37.29 6.72 26.01
N VAL A 235 36.25 5.94 26.33
CA VAL A 235 35.72 5.76 27.68
C VAL A 235 35.58 4.29 28.03
N ASP A 236 35.70 3.97 29.33
CA ASP A 236 35.49 2.62 29.84
C ASP A 236 34.01 2.23 29.81
N ASN A 237 33.75 0.93 29.63
CA ASN A 237 32.41 0.33 29.52
C ASN A 237 31.64 0.76 28.27
N SER A 238 32.35 1.12 27.19
CA SER A 238 31.77 1.47 25.89
C SER A 238 30.98 0.29 25.32
N VAL A 239 29.77 0.54 24.78
CA VAL A 239 28.86 -0.53 24.30
C VAL A 239 28.52 -0.33 22.82
N LEU A 240 28.80 -1.35 22.03
CA LEU A 240 28.49 -1.40 20.60
C LEU A 240 27.54 -2.55 20.28
N TRP A 241 26.80 -2.39 19.18
CA TRP A 241 26.21 -3.49 18.44
C TRP A 241 26.95 -3.63 17.12
N VAL A 242 27.43 -4.83 16.82
CA VAL A 242 28.26 -5.13 15.65
C VAL A 242 27.47 -6.01 14.68
N LEU A 243 27.41 -5.60 13.41
CA LEU A 243 26.95 -6.40 12.29
C LEU A 243 28.16 -6.79 11.46
N GLU A 244 28.55 -8.07 11.56
CA GLU A 244 29.67 -8.64 10.82
C GLU A 244 29.35 -8.77 9.32
N ARG A 245 30.40 -8.75 8.50
CA ARG A 245 30.32 -8.83 7.05
C ARG A 245 29.65 -10.10 6.55
N ASP A 246 30.05 -11.25 7.08
CA ASP A 246 29.47 -12.54 6.70
C ASP A 246 27.99 -12.58 7.05
N THR A 247 27.62 -12.10 8.24
CA THR A 247 26.20 -12.00 8.66
C THR A 247 25.40 -11.09 7.72
N TYR A 248 25.97 -9.96 7.29
CA TYR A 248 25.33 -9.07 6.34
C TYR A 248 25.14 -9.75 4.97
N ASN A 249 26.18 -10.37 4.44
CA ASN A 249 26.16 -11.03 3.14
C ASN A 249 25.18 -12.20 3.11
N ASP A 250 25.22 -13.04 4.14
CA ASP A 250 24.45 -14.29 4.17
C ASP A 250 22.96 -14.06 4.50
N LEU A 251 22.64 -13.04 5.31
CA LEU A 251 21.29 -12.90 5.88
C LEU A 251 20.55 -11.61 5.47
N ILE A 252 21.25 -10.57 5.01
CA ILE A 252 20.67 -9.21 4.90
C ILE A 252 20.76 -8.65 3.48
N ARG A 253 21.88 -8.87 2.77
CA ARG A 253 22.16 -8.26 1.46
C ARG A 253 21.01 -8.47 0.46
N ASP A 254 20.63 -9.72 0.23
CA ASP A 254 19.57 -10.09 -0.73
C ASP A 254 18.21 -9.49 -0.36
N MET A 255 17.90 -9.39 0.94
CA MET A 255 16.68 -8.72 1.41
C MET A 255 16.68 -7.23 1.06
N LEU A 256 17.81 -6.54 1.28
CA LEU A 256 17.93 -5.12 0.96
C LEU A 256 17.76 -4.87 -0.54
N GLU A 257 18.35 -5.73 -1.37
CA GLU A 257 18.23 -5.67 -2.82
C GLU A 257 16.78 -5.91 -3.27
N ALA A 258 16.14 -6.96 -2.77
CA ALA A 258 14.74 -7.26 -3.08
C ALA A 258 13.80 -6.12 -2.66
N ARG A 259 13.99 -5.54 -1.46
CA ARG A 259 13.17 -4.40 -0.99
C ARG A 259 13.45 -3.12 -1.78
N ARG A 260 14.70 -2.85 -2.14
CA ARG A 260 15.06 -1.72 -3.01
C ARG A 260 14.40 -1.84 -4.39
N ALA A 261 14.29 -3.06 -4.92
CA ALA A 261 13.67 -3.31 -6.22
C ALA A 261 12.13 -3.22 -6.18
N VAL A 262 11.48 -3.70 -5.10
CA VAL A 262 10.02 -3.77 -5.03
C VAL A 262 9.35 -2.46 -4.57
N VAL A 263 10.01 -1.64 -3.75
CA VAL A 263 9.41 -0.38 -3.24
C VAL A 263 8.95 0.55 -4.38
N PRO A 264 9.71 0.78 -5.47
CA PRO A 264 9.23 1.56 -6.61
C PRO A 264 8.00 0.96 -7.31
N VAL A 265 7.86 -0.37 -7.31
CA VAL A 265 6.67 -1.06 -7.87
C VAL A 265 5.44 -0.72 -7.03
N ILE A 266 5.57 -0.83 -5.70
CA ILE A 266 4.49 -0.48 -4.76
C ILE A 266 4.15 1.00 -4.89
N GLU A 267 5.15 1.88 -4.92
CA GLU A 267 4.98 3.33 -5.07
C GLU A 267 4.19 3.69 -6.34
N ASN A 268 4.58 3.12 -7.48
CA ASN A 268 3.92 3.36 -8.76
C ASN A 268 2.47 2.87 -8.75
N PHE A 269 2.22 1.69 -8.15
CA PHE A 269 0.86 1.20 -7.96
C PHE A 269 0.04 2.15 -7.07
N LEU A 270 0.60 2.59 -5.94
CA LEU A 270 -0.09 3.47 -5.00
C LEU A 270 -0.52 4.78 -5.67
N LYS A 271 0.29 5.36 -6.57
CA LYS A 271 -0.09 6.56 -7.33
C LYS A 271 -1.40 6.40 -8.13
N SER A 272 -1.79 5.18 -8.49
CA SER A 272 -3.06 4.89 -9.16
C SER A 272 -4.26 4.82 -8.20
N VAL A 273 -4.03 4.65 -6.90
CA VAL A 273 -5.09 4.45 -5.91
C VAL A 273 -5.69 5.81 -5.52
N PRO A 274 -7.01 6.05 -5.70
CA PRO A 274 -7.61 7.37 -5.51
C PRO A 274 -7.43 7.98 -4.12
N ILE A 275 -7.31 7.16 -3.07
CA ILE A 275 -7.24 7.64 -1.68
C ILE A 275 -5.90 8.29 -1.32
N VAL A 276 -4.83 7.94 -2.04
CA VAL A 276 -3.49 8.48 -1.83
C VAL A 276 -3.11 9.55 -2.85
N LYS A 277 -4.04 9.91 -3.77
CA LYS A 277 -3.81 10.93 -4.81
C LYS A 277 -3.44 12.31 -4.27
N ASP A 278 -3.93 12.66 -3.09
CA ASP A 278 -3.66 13.95 -2.44
C ASP A 278 -2.40 13.95 -1.56
N MET A 279 -1.63 12.84 -1.55
CA MET A 279 -0.40 12.71 -0.79
C MET A 279 0.81 13.18 -1.62
N SER A 280 1.83 13.73 -0.96
CA SER A 280 3.09 14.07 -1.65
C SER A 280 3.85 12.82 -2.07
N GLU A 281 4.75 12.95 -3.03
CA GLU A 281 5.62 11.86 -3.48
C GLU A 281 6.36 11.18 -2.29
N THR A 282 6.90 12.00 -1.39
CA THR A 282 7.58 11.54 -0.18
C THR A 282 6.65 10.79 0.77
N GLU A 283 5.38 11.17 0.86
CA GLU A 283 4.39 10.47 1.67
C GLU A 283 4.03 9.11 1.03
N ILE A 284 3.84 9.05 -0.29
CA ILE A 284 3.57 7.80 -1.01
C ILE A 284 4.75 6.83 -0.87
N GLN A 285 5.99 7.34 -0.99
CA GLN A 285 7.20 6.55 -0.76
C GLN A 285 7.25 5.95 0.65
N ASN A 286 6.88 6.74 1.67
CA ASN A 286 6.82 6.24 3.04
C ASN A 286 5.75 5.15 3.22
N VAL A 287 4.60 5.28 2.55
CA VAL A 287 3.57 4.23 2.52
C VAL A 287 4.13 2.96 1.85
N ALA A 288 4.77 3.10 0.68
CA ALA A 288 5.33 1.98 -0.07
C ALA A 288 6.37 1.19 0.73
N ARG A 289 7.27 1.89 1.43
CA ARG A 289 8.29 1.29 2.31
C ARG A 289 7.67 0.52 3.47
N ALA A 290 6.57 1.02 4.03
CA ALA A 290 5.88 0.40 5.16
C ALA A 290 5.00 -0.80 4.76
N CYS A 291 4.65 -0.95 3.49
CA CYS A 291 3.80 -2.04 3.02
C CYS A 291 4.49 -3.40 3.07
N LYS A 292 3.82 -4.36 3.72
CA LYS A 292 4.01 -5.81 3.66
C LYS A 292 3.35 -6.39 2.41
N ILE A 293 3.99 -7.35 1.77
CA ILE A 293 3.38 -8.10 0.67
C ILE A 293 2.74 -9.37 1.23
N GLU A 294 1.49 -9.62 0.88
CA GLU A 294 0.75 -10.83 1.25
C GLU A 294 0.14 -11.46 -0.01
N THR A 295 0.13 -12.79 -0.08
CA THR A 295 -0.47 -13.52 -1.19
C THR A 295 -1.43 -14.59 -0.71
N PHE A 296 -2.52 -14.79 -1.47
CA PHE A 296 -3.55 -15.76 -1.15
C PHE A 296 -4.01 -16.50 -2.40
N SER A 297 -4.19 -17.81 -2.29
CA SER A 297 -4.83 -18.62 -3.32
C SER A 297 -6.35 -18.44 -3.30
N PRO A 298 -7.07 -18.76 -4.39
CA PRO A 298 -8.52 -18.72 -4.42
C PRO A 298 -9.16 -19.46 -3.24
N HIS A 299 -10.23 -18.89 -2.73
CA HIS A 299 -11.02 -19.35 -1.58
C HIS A 299 -10.31 -19.26 -0.21
N GLN A 300 -9.07 -18.78 -0.14
CA GLN A 300 -8.43 -18.51 1.15
C GLN A 300 -9.05 -17.28 1.83
N THR A 301 -9.20 -17.36 3.15
CA THR A 301 -9.73 -16.27 3.96
C THR A 301 -8.62 -15.30 4.35
N VAL A 302 -8.72 -14.05 3.90
CA VAL A 302 -7.81 -12.96 4.28
C VAL A 302 -8.13 -12.44 5.68
N PHE A 303 -9.40 -12.08 5.91
CA PHE A 303 -9.91 -11.65 7.23
C PHE A 303 -11.16 -12.44 7.59
N ARG A 304 -11.32 -12.75 8.88
CA ARG A 304 -12.57 -13.31 9.41
C ARG A 304 -13.35 -12.26 10.17
N ALA A 305 -14.65 -12.21 9.93
CA ALA A 305 -15.57 -11.39 10.71
C ALA A 305 -15.46 -11.72 12.21
N GLY A 306 -15.61 -10.71 13.06
CA GLY A 306 -15.52 -10.84 14.52
C GLY A 306 -14.10 -10.90 15.09
N MET A 307 -13.06 -11.05 14.25
CA MET A 307 -11.67 -10.94 14.71
C MET A 307 -11.28 -9.47 14.93
N ALA A 308 -10.27 -9.24 15.77
CA ALA A 308 -9.65 -7.91 15.85
C ALA A 308 -9.08 -7.55 14.47
N GLY A 309 -9.22 -6.28 14.05
CA GLY A 309 -8.63 -5.81 12.80
C GLY A 309 -7.47 -4.88 13.05
N ASP A 310 -6.28 -5.38 12.77
CA ASP A 310 -4.98 -4.76 12.94
C ASP A 310 -4.27 -4.49 11.61
N MET A 311 -4.88 -4.87 10.48
CA MET A 311 -4.31 -4.75 9.14
C MET A 311 -5.22 -3.97 8.19
N PHE A 312 -4.61 -3.16 7.34
CA PHE A 312 -5.24 -2.45 6.23
C PHE A 312 -4.53 -2.89 4.94
N CYS A 313 -5.25 -3.14 3.84
CA CYS A 313 -4.64 -3.67 2.62
C CYS A 313 -5.13 -2.97 1.35
N PHE A 314 -4.22 -2.79 0.40
CA PHE A 314 -4.50 -2.45 -0.99
C PHE A 314 -4.47 -3.73 -1.84
N ILE A 315 -5.42 -3.84 -2.79
CA ILE A 315 -5.47 -4.95 -3.74
C ILE A 315 -4.58 -4.60 -4.92
N PHE A 316 -3.42 -5.27 -5.02
CA PHE A 316 -2.50 -5.07 -6.13
C PHE A 316 -2.94 -5.88 -7.36
N LYS A 317 -3.28 -7.15 -7.15
CA LYS A 317 -3.71 -8.11 -8.17
C LYS A 317 -4.78 -9.02 -7.59
N GLY A 318 -5.74 -9.41 -8.41
CA GLY A 318 -6.81 -10.34 -8.04
C GLY A 318 -8.10 -9.65 -7.58
N GLU A 319 -9.02 -10.48 -7.10
CA GLU A 319 -10.36 -10.09 -6.67
C GLU A 319 -10.67 -10.71 -5.30
N ILE A 320 -11.41 -9.98 -4.47
CA ILE A 320 -11.92 -10.46 -3.17
C ILE A 320 -13.44 -10.41 -3.12
N THR A 321 -14.01 -11.31 -2.33
CA THR A 321 -15.42 -11.32 -1.96
C THR A 321 -15.58 -10.96 -0.48
N MET A 322 -16.50 -10.04 -0.18
CA MET A 322 -16.82 -9.63 1.19
C MET A 322 -18.07 -10.34 1.67
N LEU A 323 -17.98 -11.11 2.76
CA LEU A 323 -19.08 -11.88 3.32
C LEU A 323 -19.44 -11.41 4.73
N LYS A 324 -20.69 -11.03 4.97
CA LYS A 324 -21.19 -10.70 6.31
C LYS A 324 -21.79 -11.94 6.97
N PRO A 325 -21.31 -12.36 8.15
CA PRO A 325 -21.94 -13.46 8.87
C PRO A 325 -23.35 -13.04 9.32
N MET A 326 -24.29 -13.98 9.20
CA MET A 326 -25.65 -13.84 9.69
C MET A 326 -25.82 -14.62 11.02
N GLY A 327 -27.02 -14.66 11.58
CA GLY A 327 -27.29 -15.41 12.81
C GLY A 327 -26.96 -16.90 12.68
N ALA A 328 -26.87 -17.61 13.81
CA ALA A 328 -26.52 -19.04 13.81
C ALA A 328 -27.44 -19.86 12.89
N GLY A 329 -26.84 -20.59 11.93
CA GLY A 329 -27.54 -21.42 10.96
C GLY A 329 -27.99 -20.72 9.67
N GLN A 330 -27.70 -19.42 9.51
CA GLN A 330 -27.97 -18.68 8.28
C GLN A 330 -26.72 -18.58 7.40
N GLU A 331 -26.92 -18.67 6.08
CA GLU A 331 -25.84 -18.43 5.13
C GLU A 331 -25.33 -16.98 5.20
N PRO A 332 -24.02 -16.76 5.05
CA PRO A 332 -23.46 -15.42 5.03
C PRO A 332 -23.92 -14.65 3.78
N ILE A 333 -24.16 -13.35 3.94
CA ILE A 333 -24.56 -12.48 2.83
C ILE A 333 -23.30 -11.93 2.14
N GLU A 334 -23.23 -12.07 0.81
CA GLU A 334 -22.24 -11.37 -0.02
C GLU A 334 -22.57 -9.87 -0.06
N LEU A 335 -21.67 -9.04 0.48
CA LEU A 335 -21.78 -7.59 0.45
C LEU A 335 -21.30 -7.00 -0.88
N GLY A 336 -20.50 -7.76 -1.63
CA GLY A 336 -19.94 -7.36 -2.92
C GLY A 336 -18.51 -7.84 -3.09
N ARG A 337 -17.92 -7.47 -4.24
CA ARG A 337 -16.57 -7.84 -4.64
C ARG A 337 -15.72 -6.62 -4.92
N LEU A 338 -14.44 -6.72 -4.61
CA LEU A 338 -13.46 -5.66 -4.84
C LEU A 338 -12.29 -6.22 -5.65
N GLN A 339 -11.74 -5.40 -6.54
CA GLN A 339 -10.66 -5.77 -7.45
C GLN A 339 -9.44 -4.85 -7.26
N ALA A 340 -8.40 -5.08 -8.06
CA ALA A 340 -7.17 -4.30 -8.06
C ALA A 340 -7.41 -2.78 -8.11
N GLY A 341 -6.56 -2.02 -7.40
CA GLY A 341 -6.65 -0.56 -7.27
C GLY A 341 -7.59 -0.07 -6.17
N VAL A 342 -8.27 -0.99 -5.47
CA VAL A 342 -9.12 -0.70 -4.30
C VAL A 342 -8.40 -1.11 -3.01
N TYR A 343 -8.84 -0.55 -1.88
CA TYR A 343 -8.35 -0.89 -0.54
C TYR A 343 -9.49 -1.38 0.36
N PHE A 344 -9.14 -2.07 1.45
CA PHE A 344 -10.08 -2.53 2.45
C PHE A 344 -9.45 -2.70 3.83
N GLY A 345 -10.31 -2.87 4.84
CA GLY A 345 -9.89 -3.15 6.23
C GLY A 345 -9.67 -1.92 7.09
N GLU A 346 -9.87 -0.72 6.53
CA GLU A 346 -9.72 0.57 7.21
C GLU A 346 -10.65 0.72 8.41
N MET A 347 -11.89 0.23 8.35
CA MET A 347 -12.86 0.40 9.45
C MET A 347 -12.33 -0.11 10.79
N ALA A 348 -11.74 -1.30 10.79
CA ALA A 348 -11.29 -1.94 12.02
C ALA A 348 -10.09 -1.23 12.62
N VAL A 349 -9.15 -0.78 11.77
CA VAL A 349 -7.97 -0.01 12.16
C VAL A 349 -8.36 1.37 12.67
N ILE A 350 -9.25 2.08 11.96
CA ILE A 350 -9.64 3.45 12.26
C ILE A 350 -10.51 3.54 13.52
N LYS A 351 -11.52 2.67 13.63
CA LYS A 351 -12.49 2.69 14.73
C LYS A 351 -12.07 1.83 15.93
N ASN A 352 -10.96 1.11 15.81
CA ASN A 352 -10.50 0.13 16.80
C ASN A 352 -11.60 -0.89 17.12
N GLN A 353 -12.25 -1.41 16.08
CA GLN A 353 -13.39 -2.33 16.16
C GLN A 353 -13.03 -3.69 15.55
N ARG A 354 -13.83 -4.72 15.87
CA ARG A 354 -13.73 -6.03 15.22
C ARG A 354 -14.12 -5.93 13.74
N ARG A 355 -13.59 -6.83 12.92
CA ARG A 355 -13.95 -6.98 11.50
C ARG A 355 -15.46 -7.22 11.38
N THR A 356 -16.14 -6.45 10.55
CA THR A 356 -17.60 -6.54 10.34
C THR A 356 -17.99 -7.59 9.30
N ALA A 357 -17.06 -7.94 8.41
CA ALA A 357 -17.22 -8.93 7.36
C ALA A 357 -15.94 -9.76 7.23
N SER A 358 -16.09 -10.98 6.71
CA SER A 358 -15.00 -11.82 6.25
C SER A 358 -14.60 -11.41 4.84
N ILE A 359 -13.32 -11.52 4.53
CA ILE A 359 -12.75 -11.24 3.21
C ILE A 359 -12.15 -12.53 2.69
N ILE A 360 -12.57 -12.96 1.50
CA ILE A 360 -12.13 -14.20 0.86
C ILE A 360 -11.53 -13.86 -0.49
N ALA A 361 -10.38 -14.46 -0.83
CA ALA A 361 -9.80 -14.35 -2.15
C ALA A 361 -10.71 -15.07 -3.18
N ALA A 362 -11.19 -14.36 -4.19
CA ALA A 362 -11.96 -14.96 -5.28
C ALA A 362 -11.04 -15.55 -6.36
N THR A 363 -9.87 -14.92 -6.56
CA THR A 363 -8.81 -15.35 -7.47
C THR A 363 -7.46 -15.34 -6.74
N ASP A 364 -6.37 -15.67 -7.44
CA ASP A 364 -5.02 -15.45 -6.89
C ASP A 364 -4.84 -13.97 -6.56
N LEU A 365 -4.55 -13.70 -5.30
CA LEU A 365 -4.61 -12.38 -4.71
C LEU A 365 -3.23 -11.96 -4.23
N THR A 366 -2.80 -10.77 -4.63
CA THR A 366 -1.62 -10.10 -4.08
C THR A 366 -2.05 -8.79 -3.43
N LEU A 367 -1.64 -8.60 -2.19
CA LEU A 367 -1.98 -7.45 -1.38
C LEU A 367 -0.73 -6.69 -0.93
N PHE A 368 -0.87 -5.38 -0.81
CA PHE A 368 0.07 -4.54 -0.05
C PHE A 368 -0.61 -4.09 1.24
N CYS A 369 -0.11 -4.57 2.38
CA CYS A 369 -0.76 -4.42 3.67
C CYS A 369 0.07 -3.60 4.65
N LEU A 370 -0.61 -2.90 5.54
CA LEU A 370 -0.05 -2.10 6.62
C LEU A 370 -0.63 -2.60 7.94
N ASP A 371 0.24 -2.78 8.93
CA ASP A 371 -0.19 -2.94 10.31
C ASP A 371 -0.78 -1.62 10.85
N LYS A 372 -1.53 -1.70 11.95
CA LYS A 372 -2.20 -0.54 12.57
C LYS A 372 -1.23 0.60 12.91
N GLY A 373 -0.06 0.30 13.47
CA GLY A 373 0.93 1.31 13.83
C GLY A 373 1.51 1.99 12.60
N SER A 374 1.85 1.21 11.58
CA SER A 374 2.30 1.70 10.29
C SER A 374 1.22 2.54 9.59
N PHE A 375 -0.03 2.10 9.59
CA PHE A 375 -1.18 2.84 9.07
C PHE A 375 -1.35 4.20 9.74
N GLU A 376 -1.35 4.25 11.08
CA GLU A 376 -1.50 5.50 11.82
C GLU A 376 -0.36 6.48 11.52
N ARG A 377 0.85 5.96 11.36
CA ARG A 377 2.06 6.74 11.05
C ARG A 377 2.06 7.29 9.63
N VAL A 378 1.75 6.48 8.62
CA VAL A 378 1.92 6.86 7.20
C VAL A 378 0.64 7.34 6.51
N LEU A 379 -0.54 6.94 6.99
CA LEU A 379 -1.85 7.30 6.41
C LEU A 379 -2.72 8.15 7.36
N GLY A 380 -2.19 8.55 8.52
CA GLY A 380 -2.93 9.34 9.52
C GLY A 380 -3.60 10.61 8.97
N ARG A 381 -2.98 11.28 8.00
CA ARG A 381 -3.51 12.51 7.36
C ARG A 381 -4.73 12.26 6.48
N VAL A 382 -4.77 11.12 5.79
CA VAL A 382 -5.87 10.76 4.87
C VAL A 382 -6.94 9.89 5.54
N LYS A 383 -6.73 9.50 6.81
CA LYS A 383 -7.67 8.74 7.65
C LYS A 383 -9.11 9.28 7.61
N GLY A 384 -9.27 10.61 7.67
CA GLY A 384 -10.60 11.25 7.61
C GLY A 384 -11.33 11.04 6.28
N LYS A 385 -10.60 11.00 5.15
CA LYS A 385 -11.17 10.77 3.81
C LYS A 385 -11.58 9.31 3.60
N MET A 386 -10.86 8.36 4.20
CA MET A 386 -11.13 6.92 4.10
C MET A 386 -12.51 6.55 4.68
N VAL A 387 -12.91 7.15 5.80
CA VAL A 387 -14.22 6.91 6.43
C VAL A 387 -15.39 7.37 5.55
N GLY A 388 -15.18 8.38 4.70
CA GLY A 388 -16.18 8.90 3.77
C GLY A 388 -16.18 8.21 2.40
N GLY A 389 -15.04 7.68 1.95
CA GLY A 389 -14.85 7.13 0.59
C GLY A 389 -15.56 5.79 0.34
N GLN A 390 -15.73 4.97 1.37
CA GLN A 390 -16.38 3.65 1.26
C GLN A 390 -17.84 3.74 0.81
N ARG A 391 -18.55 4.82 1.19
CA ARG A 391 -19.92 5.10 0.73
C ARG A 391 -20.02 5.33 -0.79
N ARG A 392 -18.93 5.72 -1.44
CA ARG A 392 -18.87 5.97 -2.89
C ARG A 392 -18.28 4.78 -3.66
N GLN A 393 -17.34 4.04 -3.07
CA GLN A 393 -16.73 2.87 -3.71
C GLN A 393 -17.64 1.63 -3.72
N GLN A 394 -18.60 1.53 -2.79
CA GLN A 394 -19.41 0.32 -2.64
C GLN A 394 -20.81 0.39 -3.27
N GLY A 395 -21.35 1.56 -3.63
CA GLY A 395 -22.76 1.65 -4.05
C GLY A 395 -23.77 1.05 -3.04
N LEU A 396 -23.34 0.72 -1.81
CA LEU A 396 -24.13 -0.01 -0.82
C LEU A 396 -25.03 0.97 -0.05
N PRO A 397 -26.33 0.66 0.12
CA PRO A 397 -27.23 1.48 0.92
C PRO A 397 -26.80 1.51 2.38
N SER A 398 -27.00 2.65 3.02
CA SER A 398 -26.69 2.86 4.43
C SER A 398 -27.56 1.95 5.31
N PHE A 399 -27.02 0.84 5.80
CA PHE A 399 -27.60 0.18 6.96
C PHE A 399 -27.02 0.82 8.23
N VAL A 400 -27.76 1.81 8.73
CA VAL A 400 -27.66 2.21 10.14
C VAL A 400 -28.05 0.98 10.95
N ALA A 401 -27.10 0.44 11.72
CA ALA A 401 -27.46 -0.49 12.79
C ALA A 401 -28.18 0.34 13.89
N PRO A 402 -29.20 -0.23 14.56
CA PRO A 402 -30.03 0.48 15.54
C PRO A 402 -29.23 1.07 16.70
#